data_AF-A0A9D4KPZ4-F1
#
_entry.id   AF-A0A9D4KPZ4-F1
#
_cell.length_a   1.000
_cell.length_b   1.000
_cell.length_c   1.000
_cell.angle_alpha   90.00
_cell.angle_beta   90.00
_cell.angle_gamma   90.00
#
_symmetry.space_group_name_H-M   'P 1'
#
loop_
_entity.id
_entity.type
_entity.pdbx_description
1 polymer ?
#
loop_
_entity_poly.entity_id
_entity_poly.type
_entity_poly.pdbx_seq_one_letter_code
_entity_poly.pdbx_strand_id
1 'polypeptide(L)' 'MGEDKEHDIPIFVCTLGFPNVPCPLHIFEPRYRLMVRQCMESGRRQFGMCISTGPEE' A
#
# COMPACT_ATOMS: atom_id res chain seq x y z
N MET A 1 -19.93 17.48 -8.89
CA MET A 1 -19.71 16.25 -8.10
C MET A 1 -18.26 16.31 -7.66
N GLY A 2 -17.98 16.74 -6.44
CA GLY A 2 -16.59 16.79 -5.95
C GLY A 2 -16.14 15.36 -5.67
N GLU A 3 -15.06 14.91 -6.31
CA GLU A 3 -14.50 13.59 -6.05
C GLU A 3 -13.83 13.60 -4.67
N ASP A 4 -14.35 12.79 -3.75
CA ASP A 4 -13.78 12.57 -2.42
C ASP A 4 -12.44 11.81 -2.51
N LYS A 5 -11.39 12.47 -3.02
CA LYS A 5 -9.99 11.98 -3.03
C LYS A 5 -9.44 11.66 -1.64
N GLU A 6 -10.18 11.98 -0.58
CA GLU A 6 -9.84 11.68 0.79
C GLU A 6 -9.90 10.17 1.11
N HIS A 7 -10.59 9.39 0.28
CA HIS A 7 -10.80 7.95 0.51
C HIS A 7 -9.89 7.02 -0.30
N ASP A 8 -9.03 7.54 -1.18
CA ASP A 8 -8.10 6.71 -1.95
C ASP A 8 -6.90 6.28 -1.10
N ILE A 9 -6.78 4.98 -0.84
CA ILE A 9 -5.67 4.37 -0.10
C ILE A 9 -4.80 3.56 -1.07
N PRO A 10 -3.52 3.90 -1.27
CA PRO A 10 -2.62 3.12 -2.10
C PRO A 10 -2.43 1.70 -1.54
N ILE A 11 -2.34 0.69 -2.42
CA ILE A 11 -2.22 -0.72 -2.04
C ILE A 11 -0.87 -1.30 -2.46
N PHE A 12 -0.13 -1.86 -1.50
CA PHE A 12 1.05 -2.68 -1.74
C PHE A 12 0.65 -4.16 -1.82
N VAL A 13 0.78 -4.75 -3.02
CA VAL A 13 0.47 -6.17 -3.23
C VAL A 13 1.74 -6.97 -2.96
N CYS A 14 1.80 -7.69 -1.83
CA CYS A 14 2.99 -8.46 -1.45
C CYS A 14 2.69 -9.58 -0.44
N THR A 15 2.12 -9.22 0.72
CA THR A 15 1.91 -10.14 1.85
C THR A 15 0.78 -9.67 2.77
N LEU A 16 0.35 -10.53 3.70
CA LEU A 16 -0.57 -10.18 4.77
C LEU A 16 0.20 -9.57 5.95
N GLY A 17 -0.24 -8.40 6.43
CA GLY A 17 0.25 -7.79 7.65
C GLY A 17 -0.81 -7.85 8.74
N PHE A 18 -0.41 -8.23 9.96
CA PHE A 18 -1.30 -8.23 11.13
C PHE A 18 -1.10 -6.96 11.97
N PRO A 19 -2.17 -6.41 12.56
CA PRO A 19 -2.06 -5.24 13.43
C PRO A 19 -1.02 -5.45 14.55
N ASN A 20 -0.22 -4.42 14.81
CA ASN A 20 0.84 -4.40 15.83
C ASN A 20 1.99 -5.40 15.62
N VAL A 21 2.05 -6.11 14.49
CA VAL A 21 3.17 -6.99 14.15
C VAL A 21 4.16 -6.24 13.24
N PRO A 22 5.44 -6.10 13.62
CA PRO A 22 6.44 -5.51 12.74
C PRO A 22 6.53 -6.27 11.41
N CYS A 23 6.40 -5.55 10.30
CA CYS A 23 6.46 -6.10 8.95
C CYS A 23 7.56 -5.36 8.18
N PRO A 24 8.84 -5.77 8.29
CA PRO A 24 9.91 -5.17 7.51
C PRO A 24 9.74 -5.54 6.03
N LEU A 25 9.71 -4.54 5.15
CA LEU A 25 9.48 -4.71 3.72
C LEU A 25 10.68 -4.23 2.91
N HIS A 26 11.17 -5.07 2.00
CA HIS A 26 12.16 -4.67 1.00
C HIS A 26 11.44 -4.26 -0.29
N ILE A 27 11.36 -2.95 -0.53
CA ILE A 27 10.65 -2.38 -1.68
C ILE A 27 11.64 -2.10 -2.81
N PHE A 28 11.72 -3.02 -3.78
CA PHE A 28 12.65 -2.91 -4.90
C PHE A 28 11.99 -2.38 -6.18
N GLU A 29 10.73 -2.74 -6.46
CA GLU A 29 10.06 -2.31 -7.69
C GLU A 29 9.83 -0.78 -7.71
N PRO A 30 10.19 -0.09 -8.81
CA PRO A 30 10.11 1.36 -8.90
C PRO A 30 8.72 1.94 -8.62
N ARG A 31 7.64 1.25 -9.04
CA ARG A 31 6.26 1.68 -8.80
C ARG A 31 5.90 1.78 -7.31
N TYR A 32 6.33 0.81 -6.51
CA TYR A 32 6.06 0.80 -5.08
C TYR A 32 6.97 1.75 -4.30
N ARG A 33 8.21 1.97 -4.79
CA ARG A 33 9.09 3.03 -4.26
C ARG A 33 8.46 4.41 -4.39
N LEU A 34 7.90 4.72 -5.57
CA LEU A 34 7.17 5.96 -5.81
C LEU A 34 5.96 6.08 -4.89
N MET A 35 5.16 5.01 -4.79
CA MET A 35 3.97 4.96 -3.94
C MET A 35 4.30 5.28 -2.48
N VAL A 36 5.31 4.62 -1.90
CA VAL A 36 5.69 4.87 -0.50
C VAL A 36 6.22 6.28 -0.30
N ARG A 37 6.99 6.82 -1.25
CA ARG A 37 7.44 8.22 -1.18
C ARG A 37 6.23 9.17 -1.14
N GLN A 38 5.25 8.98 -2.01
CA GLN A 38 4.02 9.79 -2.02
C GLN A 38 3.21 9.64 -0.72
N CYS A 39 3.10 8.44 -0.16
CA CYS A 39 2.46 8.23 1.15
C CYS A 39 3.18 8.99 2.27
N MET A 40 4.52 8.98 2.26
CA MET A 40 5.32 9.70 3.25
C MET A 40 5.17 11.23 3.12
N GLU A 41 5.01 11.73 1.89
CA GLU A 41 4.79 13.14 1.60
C GLU A 41 3.34 13.60 1.86
N SER A 42 2.33 12.71 1.76
CA SER A 42 0.90 13.07 1.79
C SER A 42 0.31 13.39 3.16
N GLY A 43 1.12 13.51 4.22
CA GLY A 43 0.68 13.80 5.59
C GLY A 43 -0.06 12.64 6.29
N ARG A 44 -0.79 11.80 5.53
CA ARG A 44 -1.50 10.61 6.03
C ARG A 44 -0.58 9.43 6.35
N ARG A 45 0.55 9.30 5.64
CA ARG A 45 1.61 8.29 5.91
C ARG A 45 1.08 6.86 6.03
N GLN A 46 0.08 6.51 5.23
CA GLN A 46 -0.60 5.22 5.26
C GLN A 46 -0.74 4.62 3.87
N PHE A 47 -0.75 3.30 3.81
CA PHE A 47 -1.07 2.47 2.64
C PHE A 47 -1.63 1.13 3.15
N GLY A 48 -2.40 0.44 2.31
CA GLY A 48 -2.91 -0.90 2.58
C GLY A 48 -2.01 -1.99 2.02
N MET A 49 -2.14 -3.22 2.51
CA MET A 49 -1.46 -4.40 1.96
C MET A 49 -2.47 -5.49 1.62
N CYS A 50 -2.23 -6.20 0.54
CA CYS A 50 -2.97 -7.42 0.22
C CYS A 50 -2.05 -8.48 -0.40
N ILE A 51 -2.55 -9.72 -0.41
CA ILE A 51 -1.98 -10.80 -1.22
C ILE A 51 -2.67 -10.79 -2.58
N SER A 52 -1.88 -11.08 -3.63
CA SER A 52 -2.46 -11.41 -4.92
C SER A 52 -3.08 -12.79 -4.81
N THR A 53 -4.41 -12.89 -4.86
CA THR A 53 -5.06 -14.14 -5.22
C THR A 53 -4.84 -14.29 -6.72
N GLY A 54 -3.99 -15.23 -7.15
CA GLY A 54 -3.96 -15.65 -8.54
C GLY A 54 -5.36 -16.16 -8.97
N PRO A 55 -5.58 -16.48 -10.25
CA PRO A 55 -6.75 -17.28 -10.58
C PRO A 55 -6.70 -18.55 -9.71
N GLU A 56 -7.77 -18.78 -8.94
CA GLU A 56 -8.01 -20.10 -8.38
C GLU A 56 -8.02 -21.09 -9.56
N GLU A 57 -7.25 -22.17 -9.46
CA GLU A 57 -7.57 -23.37 -10.24
C GLU A 57 -8.79 -24.06 -9.62
#